data_AF-A0A3T1ALW5-F1
#
_entry.id   AF-A0A3T1ALW5-F1
#
_cell.length_a   1.000
_cell.length_b   1.000
_cell.length_c   1.000
_cell.angle_alpha   90.00
_cell.angle_beta   90.00
_cell.angle_gamma   90.00
#
_symmetry.space_group_name_H-M   'P 1'
#
loop_
_entity.id
_entity.type
_entity.pdbx_description
1 polymer ?
#
loop_
_entity_poly.entity_id
_entity_poly.type
_entity_poly.pdbx_seq_one_letter_code
_entity_poly.pdbx_strand_id
1 'polypeptide(L)'
;MMEIDGNALGGDLSEIFAADMTGAVFTCAGCRHTGAVATLRVWEPAPGLVGRCPSCTDVILRLVRTPSRVFLSLTGATRLEIPLES
;
A
#
# COMPACT_ATOMS: atom_id res chain seq x y z
N MET A 1 -3.92 -28.85 9.77
CA MET A 1 -4.28 -27.45 9.45
C MET A 1 -5.35 -27.51 8.36
N MET A 2 -6.42 -26.73 8.49
CA MET A 2 -7.52 -26.69 7.52
C MET A 2 -7.36 -25.46 6.64
N GLU A 3 -7.40 -25.66 5.33
CA GLU A 3 -7.45 -24.58 4.35
C GLU A 3 -8.86 -23.99 4.34
N ILE A 4 -8.97 -22.66 4.42
CA ILE A 4 -10.24 -21.93 4.37
C ILE A 4 -10.30 -21.10 3.09
N ASP A 5 -11.52 -20.79 2.66
CA ASP A 5 -11.78 -19.99 1.47
C ASP A 5 -11.30 -18.53 1.65
N GLY A 6 -10.79 -17.94 0.56
CA GLY A 6 -10.24 -16.58 0.58
C GLY A 6 -11.25 -15.49 0.92
N ASN A 7 -12.56 -15.74 0.76
CA ASN A 7 -13.60 -14.80 1.16
C ASN A 7 -13.61 -14.57 2.68
N ALA A 8 -13.00 -15.46 3.48
CA ALA A 8 -12.80 -15.25 4.91
C ALA A 8 -12.02 -13.96 5.23
N LEU A 9 -11.17 -13.49 4.30
CA LEU A 9 -10.42 -12.22 4.43
C LEU A 9 -11.27 -10.98 4.12
N GLY A 10 -12.49 -11.15 3.60
CA GLY A 10 -13.29 -10.04 3.08
C GLY A 10 -13.55 -8.95 4.11
N GLY A 11 -13.87 -9.33 5.35
CA GLY A 11 -14.09 -8.39 6.46
C GLY A 11 -12.83 -7.58 6.78
N ASP A 12 -11.71 -8.28 7.03
CA ASP A 12 -10.43 -7.65 7.39
C ASP A 12 -9.92 -6.72 6.28
N LEU A 13 -10.02 -7.14 5.01
CA LEU A 13 -9.61 -6.33 3.87
C LEU A 13 -10.49 -5.09 3.70
N SER A 14 -11.80 -5.21 3.93
CA SER A 14 -12.72 -4.07 3.87
C SER A 14 -12.37 -3.02 4.91
N GLU A 15 -12.01 -3.42 6.13
CA GLU A 15 -11.56 -2.51 7.19
C GLU A 15 -10.25 -1.81 6.82
N ILE A 16 -9.26 -2.58 6.35
CA ILE A 16 -7.97 -2.08 5.87
C ILE A 16 -8.13 -1.01 4.78
N PHE A 17 -9.03 -1.20 3.82
CA PHE A 17 -9.25 -0.24 2.73
C PHE A 17 -10.09 0.98 3.14
N ALA A 18 -10.78 0.93 4.28
CA ALA A 18 -11.52 2.07 4.84
C ALA A 18 -10.63 2.98 5.71
N ALA A 19 -9.54 2.45 6.27
CA ALA A 19 -8.63 3.18 7.15
C ALA A 19 -7.90 4.34 6.45
N ASP A 20 -7.54 5.38 7.23
CA ASP A 20 -6.64 6.42 6.76
C ASP A 20 -5.23 5.87 6.53
N MET A 21 -4.92 5.65 5.25
CA MET A 21 -3.65 5.09 4.83
C MET A 21 -2.47 6.06 4.95
N THR A 22 -2.67 7.35 5.22
CA THR A 22 -1.56 8.32 5.34
C THR A 22 -0.64 8.01 6.51
N GLY A 23 -1.22 7.53 7.63
CA GLY A 23 -0.50 7.11 8.84
C GLY A 23 0.07 5.69 8.78
N ALA A 24 -0.29 4.89 7.76
CA ALA A 24 0.25 3.55 7.62
C ALA A 24 1.77 3.56 7.40
N VAL A 25 2.47 2.57 7.94
CA VAL A 25 3.93 2.49 7.88
C VAL A 25 4.36 1.42 6.89
N PHE A 26 5.15 1.80 5.88
CA PHE A 26 5.73 0.84 4.93
C PHE A 26 7.14 0.44 5.37
N THR A 27 7.57 -0.77 5.02
CA THR A 27 8.98 -1.18 5.05
C THR A 27 9.47 -1.46 3.63
N CYS A 28 10.43 -0.66 3.15
CA CYS A 28 10.97 -0.76 1.79
C CYS A 28 11.64 -2.11 1.53
N ALA A 29 11.33 -2.74 0.39
CA ALA A 29 11.96 -3.97 -0.04
C ALA A 29 13.43 -3.81 -0.43
N GLY A 30 13.81 -2.67 -1.02
CA GLY A 30 15.18 -2.44 -1.51
C GLY A 30 16.16 -2.01 -0.42
N CYS A 31 15.81 -1.01 0.40
CA CYS A 31 16.73 -0.43 1.40
C CYS A 31 16.32 -0.64 2.86
N ARG A 32 15.19 -1.32 3.13
CA ARG A 32 14.64 -1.54 4.48
C ARG A 32 14.25 -0.30 5.27
N HIS A 33 14.29 0.89 4.65
CA HIS A 33 13.75 2.09 5.26
C HIS A 33 12.27 1.90 5.63
N THR A 34 11.92 2.31 6.84
CA THR A 34 10.56 2.30 7.38
C THR A 34 10.09 3.73 7.59
N GLY A 35 8.88 4.04 7.14
CA GLY A 35 8.30 5.38 7.26
C GLY A 35 6.81 5.38 6.96
N ALA A 36 6.12 6.46 7.34
CA ALA A 36 4.70 6.62 7.02
C ALA A 36 4.49 6.75 5.50
N VAL A 37 3.37 6.25 4.98
CA VAL A 37 2.98 6.36 3.57
C VAL A 37 2.92 7.83 3.14
N ALA A 38 2.50 8.73 4.04
CA ALA A 38 2.52 10.18 3.80
C ALA A 38 3.92 10.75 3.45
N THR A 39 5.01 10.03 3.76
CA THR A 39 6.38 10.45 3.46
C THR A 39 6.88 10.00 2.09
N LEU A 40 6.10 9.19 1.37
CA LEU A 40 6.47 8.75 0.02
C LEU A 40 6.59 9.94 -0.93
N ARG A 41 7.58 9.90 -1.80
CA ARG A 41 7.69 10.86 -2.90
C ARG A 41 6.74 10.44 -4.03
N VAL A 42 5.87 11.32 -4.49
CA VAL A 42 4.83 11.02 -5.50
C VAL A 42 5.01 11.93 -6.72
N TRP A 43 4.85 11.38 -7.94
CA TRP A 43 4.95 12.11 -9.21
C TRP A 43 3.69 11.90 -10.07
N GLU A 44 3.29 12.92 -10.86
CA GLU A 44 2.12 12.91 -11.77
C GLU A 44 2.40 13.63 -13.12
N PRO A 45 1.67 13.32 -14.24
CA PRO A 45 0.70 12.23 -14.41
C PRO A 45 1.10 11.13 -15.43
N ALA A 46 0.44 9.99 -15.24
CA ALA A 46 0.20 8.86 -16.15
C ALA A 46 1.16 7.65 -16.12
N PRO A 47 0.62 6.40 -16.06
CA PRO A 47 -0.80 6.02 -16.01
C PRO A 47 -1.45 6.04 -14.60
N GLY A 48 -0.77 6.54 -13.56
CA GLY A 48 -1.35 6.65 -12.21
C GLY A 48 -0.39 7.26 -11.19
N LEU A 49 -0.71 7.17 -9.90
CA LEU A 49 0.14 7.63 -8.81
C LEU A 49 1.24 6.61 -8.54
N VAL A 50 2.50 7.08 -8.47
CA VAL A 50 3.66 6.24 -8.12
C VAL A 50 4.31 6.80 -6.87
N GLY A 51 4.20 6.09 -5.76
CA GLY A 51 4.88 6.42 -4.51
C GLY A 51 6.25 5.75 -4.43
N ARG A 52 7.30 6.53 -4.24
CA ARG A 52 8.68 6.02 -4.09
C ARG A 52 9.23 6.25 -2.69
N CYS A 53 10.14 5.36 -2.30
CA CYS A 53 10.87 5.44 -1.04
C CYS A 53 11.63 6.78 -0.97
N PRO A 54 11.51 7.55 0.12
CA PRO A 54 12.26 8.79 0.27
C PRO A 54 13.78 8.56 0.42
N SER A 55 14.20 7.34 0.78
CA SER A 55 15.61 6.97 0.99
C SER A 55 16.31 6.47 -0.29
N CYS A 56 15.74 5.51 -1.02
CA CYS A 56 16.38 4.89 -2.18
C CYS A 56 15.67 5.14 -3.52
N THR A 57 14.52 5.82 -3.51
CA THR A 57 13.68 6.06 -4.69
C THR A 57 13.11 4.82 -5.37
N ASP A 58 13.19 3.64 -4.76
CA ASP A 58 12.46 2.46 -5.24
C ASP A 58 10.95 2.70 -5.20
N VAL A 59 10.25 2.13 -6.16
CA VAL A 59 8.79 2.21 -6.22
C VAL A 59 8.20 1.35 -5.12
N ILE A 60 7.57 2.00 -4.13
CA ILE A 60 6.90 1.33 -3.01
C ILE A 60 5.50 0.91 -3.43
N LEU A 61 4.76 1.83 -4.06
CA LEU A 61 3.39 1.57 -4.49
C LEU A 61 3.05 2.21 -5.84
N ARG A 62 2.06 1.62 -6.51
CA ARG A 62 1.40 2.19 -7.69
C ARG A 62 -0.10 2.12 -7.52
N LEU A 63 -0.79 3.22 -7.76
CA LEU A 63 -2.24 3.31 -7.77
C LEU A 63 -2.72 3.83 -9.12
N VAL A 64 -3.37 2.96 -9.89
CA VAL A 64 -3.94 3.30 -11.20
C VAL A 64 -5.46 3.16 -11.11
N ARG A 65 -6.20 4.17 -11.57
CA ARG A 65 -7.66 4.14 -11.64
C ARG A 65 -8.10 4.11 -13.10
N THR A 66 -8.99 3.19 -13.43
CA THR A 66 -9.72 3.16 -14.69
C THR A 66 -11.21 3.43 -14.42
N PRO A 67 -12.06 3.57 -15.44
CA PRO A 67 -13.48 3.82 -15.22
C PRO A 67 -14.22 2.75 -14.40
N SER A 68 -13.69 1.52 -14.34
CA SER A 68 -14.38 0.38 -13.69
C SER A 68 -13.53 -0.38 -12.67
N ARG A 69 -12.24 -0.04 -12.52
CA ARG A 69 -11.29 -0.79 -11.69
C ARG A 69 -10.27 0.13 -11.04
N VAL A 70 -9.74 -0.32 -9.91
CA VAL A 70 -8.58 0.25 -9.25
C VAL A 70 -7.50 -0.82 -9.20
N PHE A 71 -6.29 -0.47 -9.61
CA PHE A 71 -5.11 -1.32 -9.51
C PHE A 71 -4.18 -0.74 -8.45
N LEU A 72 -3.98 -1.50 -7.37
CA LEU A 72 -3.01 -1.19 -6.32
C LEU A 72 -1.90 -2.24 -6.36
N SER A 73 -0.65 -1.80 -6.52
CA SER A 73 0.54 -2.64 -6.38
C SER A 73 1.36 -2.17 -5.20
N LEU A 74 1.75 -3.10 -4.31
CA LEU A 74 2.58 -2.84 -3.13
C LEU A 74 3.87 -3.67 -3.14
N THR A 75 4.34 -4.10 -4.31
CA THR A 75 5.48 -5.03 -4.45
C THR A 75 6.81 -4.48 -3.93
N GLY A 76 6.93 -3.15 -3.78
CA GLY A 76 8.12 -2.52 -3.20
C GLY A 76 8.07 -2.38 -1.68
N ALA A 77 6.96 -2.77 -1.03
CA ALA A 77 6.83 -2.86 0.41
C ALA A 77 6.87 -4.33 0.85
N THR A 78 7.74 -4.64 1.82
CA THR A 78 7.75 -5.97 2.45
C THR A 78 6.79 -6.09 3.62
N ARG A 79 6.36 -4.95 4.18
CA ARG A 79 5.36 -4.87 5.23
C ARG A 79 4.63 -3.54 5.10
N LEU A 80 3.33 -3.58 5.37
CA LEU A 80 2.49 -2.41 5.56
C LEU A 80 1.80 -2.56 6.91
N GLU A 81 2.00 -1.61 7.80
CA GLU A 81 1.37 -1.56 9.12
C GLU A 81 0.30 -0.50 9.09
N ILE A 82 -0.94 -0.89 9.37
CA ILE A 82 -2.11 -0.04 9.21
C ILE A 82 -2.66 0.26 10.60
N PRO A 83 -2.81 1.54 10.98
CA PRO A 83 -3.51 1.88 12.21
C PRO A 83 -4.98 1.50 12.06
N LEU A 84 -5.50 0.69 12.98
CA LEU A 84 -6.93 0.41 13.06
C LEU A 84 -7.56 1.46 13.97
N GLU A 85 -8.64 2.08 13.50
CA GLU A 85 -9.47 2.93 14.36
C GLU A 85 -10.22 2.00 15.33
N SER A 86 -10.15 2.31 16.62
CA SER A 86 -10.76 1.50 17.69
C SER A 86 -12.27 1.67 17.77
#